data_AF-A0A3D5M1K4-F1
#
_entry.id   AF-A0A3D5M1K4-F1
#
_cell.length_a   1.000
_cell.length_b   1.000
_cell.length_c   1.000
_cell.angle_alpha   90.00
_cell.angle_beta   90.00
_cell.angle_gamma   90.00
#
_symmetry.space_group_name_H-M   'P 1'
#
loop_
_entity.id
_entity.type
_entity.pdbx_description
1 polymer ?
#
loop_
_entity_poly.entity_id
_entity_poly.type
_entity_poly.pdbx_seq_one_letter_code
_entity_poly.pdbx_strand_id
1 'polypeptide(L)'
;MENQPDRVPDPLEKVSRPIFKVLGCLTVLLLTMGVGLLISLWMVVSGGLPTEPIPLPPLPDTKEEFKLPDSWFKGEEAISMTPEEWNWAFQKLTLDAIARGDLAANSGIRWAGFPDNSILIQASLGVPEESENHSFLQRGRFLNFKLTGDLHIENGEVASIRLDSYTWGFIYTQQEGEYIKESMAKTVVSRLIDELISYHFMKRRVKTLKYENSKLTLQLEKD
;
A
#
# COMPACT_ATOMS: atom_id res chain seq x y z
N MET A 1 42.02 78.39 8.01
CA MET A 1 40.70 78.09 7.42
C MET A 1 40.88 76.86 6.55
N GLU A 2 40.05 75.86 6.84
CA GLU A 2 39.75 74.62 6.10
C GLU A 2 40.47 74.31 4.79
N ASN A 3 40.91 73.05 4.61
CA ASN A 3 39.98 72.08 4.02
C ASN A 3 40.38 70.61 4.20
N GLN A 4 39.33 69.80 4.38
CA GLN A 4 39.26 68.35 4.56
C GLN A 4 39.82 67.54 3.37
N PRO A 5 40.14 66.24 3.59
CA PRO A 5 40.48 65.32 2.51
C PRO A 5 39.22 64.99 1.69
N ASP A 6 39.26 65.24 0.38
CA ASP A 6 38.16 64.82 -0.49
C ASP A 6 38.15 63.30 -0.66
N ARG A 7 36.96 62.76 -0.46
CA ARG A 7 36.59 61.36 -0.33
C ARG A 7 37.01 60.51 -1.52
N VAL A 8 37.49 59.31 -1.23
CA VAL A 8 37.35 58.15 -2.13
C VAL A 8 35.84 57.92 -2.32
N PRO A 9 35.30 57.89 -3.55
CA PRO A 9 33.95 57.41 -3.76
C PRO A 9 33.95 55.89 -3.61
N ASP A 10 33.32 55.41 -2.55
CA ASP A 10 32.85 54.03 -2.40
C ASP A 10 31.87 53.66 -3.52
N PRO A 11 31.77 52.37 -3.87
CA PRO A 11 31.15 51.90 -5.11
C PRO A 11 29.65 52.20 -5.13
N LEU A 12 29.18 52.66 -6.29
CA LEU A 12 27.78 52.82 -6.67
C LEU A 12 26.88 51.80 -5.97
N GLU A 13 26.00 52.36 -5.14
CA GLU A 13 24.93 51.70 -4.41
C GLU A 13 24.32 50.55 -5.19
N LYS A 14 24.21 49.39 -4.55
CA LYS A 14 23.29 48.32 -4.96
C LYS A 14 21.89 48.92 -5.00
N VAL A 15 21.45 49.32 -6.20
CA VAL A 15 20.07 49.71 -6.47
C VAL A 15 19.19 48.49 -6.18
N SER A 16 18.67 48.43 -4.95
CA SER A 16 17.60 47.52 -4.58
C SER A 16 16.42 47.85 -5.49
N ARG A 17 16.08 46.94 -6.41
CA ARG A 17 14.91 47.10 -7.30
C ARG A 17 13.73 46.34 -6.69
N PRO A 18 12.92 46.94 -5.79
CA PRO A 18 11.81 46.27 -5.11
C PRO A 18 10.77 45.73 -6.08
N ILE A 19 10.55 46.41 -7.22
CA ILE A 19 9.59 46.01 -8.25
C ILE A 19 9.97 44.64 -8.86
N PHE A 20 11.26 44.37 -9.07
CA PHE A 20 11.71 43.08 -9.62
C PHE A 20 11.56 41.94 -8.61
N LYS A 21 11.70 42.22 -7.31
CA LYS A 21 11.43 41.23 -6.25
C LYS A 21 9.93 40.91 -6.16
N VAL A 22 9.07 41.92 -6.25
CA VAL A 22 7.61 41.74 -6.25
C VAL A 22 7.14 41.00 -7.49
N LEU A 23 7.67 41.34 -8.68
CA LEU A 23 7.37 40.60 -9.91
C LEU A 23 7.83 39.14 -9.81
N GLY A 24 9.04 38.90 -9.27
CA GLY A 24 9.55 37.54 -9.05
C GLY A 24 8.67 36.72 -8.11
N CYS A 25 8.25 37.29 -6.98
CA CYS A 25 7.31 36.66 -6.06
C CYS A 25 5.96 36.37 -6.70
N LEU A 26 5.41 37.30 -7.49
CA LEU A 26 4.15 37.11 -8.19
C LEU A 26 4.24 35.97 -9.21
N THR A 27 5.34 35.90 -9.97
CA THR A 27 5.57 34.82 -10.94
C THR A 27 5.69 33.45 -10.27
N VAL A 28 6.43 33.36 -9.16
CA VAL A 28 6.55 32.10 -8.39
C VAL A 28 5.18 31.67 -7.85
N LEU A 29 4.39 32.62 -7.34
CA LEU A 29 3.07 32.36 -6.79
C LEU A 29 2.08 31.88 -7.86
N LEU A 30 2.10 32.50 -9.04
CA LEU A 30 1.30 32.05 -10.19
C LEU A 30 1.72 30.66 -10.69
N LEU A 31 3.03 30.37 -10.70
CA LEU A 31 3.53 29.03 -11.05
C LEU A 31 3.11 27.98 -10.02
N THR A 32 3.21 28.28 -8.73
CA THR A 32 2.77 27.33 -7.68
C THR A 32 1.26 27.11 -7.71
N MET A 33 0.47 28.16 -7.93
CA MET A 33 -0.97 28.03 -8.13
C MET A 33 -1.29 27.19 -9.38
N GLY A 34 -0.59 27.42 -10.49
CA GLY A 34 -0.77 26.67 -11.73
C GLY A 34 -0.42 25.18 -11.58
N VAL A 35 0.70 24.87 -10.94
CA VAL A 35 1.10 23.49 -10.64
C VAL A 35 0.11 22.84 -9.67
N GLY A 36 -0.33 23.54 -8.62
CA GLY A 36 -1.33 23.04 -7.68
C GLY A 36 -2.68 22.75 -8.36
N LEU A 37 -3.10 23.63 -9.28
CA LEU A 37 -4.29 23.42 -10.11
C LEU A 37 -4.13 22.22 -11.04
N LEU A 38 -2.98 22.06 -11.69
CA LEU A 38 -2.70 20.91 -12.56
C LEU A 38 -2.72 19.59 -11.77
N ILE A 39 -2.15 19.55 -10.57
CA ILE A 39 -2.20 18.37 -9.70
C ILE A 39 -3.64 18.07 -9.27
N SER A 40 -4.40 19.11 -8.90
CA SER A 40 -5.81 18.95 -8.49
C SER A 40 -6.69 18.49 -9.66
N LEU A 41 -6.50 19.07 -10.84
CA LEU A 41 -7.19 18.69 -12.06
C LEU A 41 -6.82 17.25 -12.45
N TRP A 42 -5.55 16.87 -12.33
CA TRP A 42 -5.09 15.51 -12.58
C TRP A 42 -5.72 14.51 -11.61
N MET A 43 -5.82 14.84 -10.32
CA MET A 43 -6.55 14.03 -9.33
C MET A 43 -8.03 13.86 -9.70
N VAL A 44 -8.70 14.92 -10.20
CA VAL A 44 -10.11 14.84 -10.61
C VAL A 44 -10.29 14.04 -11.91
N VAL A 45 -9.45 14.29 -12.92
CA VAL A 45 -9.53 13.64 -14.24
C VAL A 45 -9.13 12.17 -14.17
N SER A 46 -8.22 11.79 -13.25
CA SER A 46 -7.86 10.39 -13.02
C SER A 46 -8.90 9.60 -12.21
N GLY A 47 -10.03 10.23 -11.83
CA GLY A 47 -11.13 9.57 -11.12
C GLY A 47 -11.05 9.68 -9.59
N GLY A 48 -10.18 10.53 -9.06
CA GLY A 48 -9.98 10.71 -7.63
C GLY A 48 -9.18 9.56 -6.99
N LEU A 49 -8.75 9.75 -5.74
CA LEU A 49 -8.37 8.63 -4.90
C LEU A 49 -9.64 7.83 -4.59
N PRO A 50 -9.57 6.49 -4.55
CA PRO A 50 -10.72 5.66 -4.22
C PRO A 50 -11.29 6.10 -2.88
N THR A 51 -12.61 6.29 -2.82
CA THR A 51 -13.33 6.62 -1.57
C THR A 51 -13.81 5.37 -0.84
N GLU A 52 -13.71 4.22 -1.49
CA GLU A 52 -14.07 2.91 -0.97
C GLU A 52 -13.04 1.86 -1.43
N PRO A 53 -12.92 0.71 -0.74
CA PRO A 53 -12.13 -0.42 -1.23
C PRO A 53 -12.54 -0.82 -2.65
N ILE A 54 -11.55 -1.15 -3.48
CA ILE A 54 -11.75 -1.61 -4.85
C ILE A 54 -12.51 -2.95 -4.83
N PRO A 55 -13.55 -3.11 -5.67
CA PRO A 55 -14.28 -4.37 -5.79
C PRO A 55 -13.34 -5.53 -6.12
N LEU A 56 -13.39 -6.57 -5.30
CA LEU A 56 -12.67 -7.81 -5.52
C LEU A 56 -13.49 -8.78 -6.37
N PRO A 57 -12.85 -9.73 -7.07
CA PRO A 57 -13.56 -10.81 -7.73
C PRO A 57 -14.53 -11.54 -6.77
N PRO A 58 -15.67 -12.02 -7.29
CA PRO A 58 -16.64 -12.76 -6.47
C PRO A 58 -15.99 -14.01 -5.88
N LEU A 59 -16.51 -14.43 -4.73
CA LEU A 59 -16.07 -15.69 -4.12
C LEU A 59 -16.45 -16.87 -5.03
N PRO A 60 -15.65 -17.94 -5.03
CA PRO A 60 -16.03 -19.16 -5.74
C PRO A 60 -17.31 -19.75 -5.12
N ASP A 61 -18.11 -20.46 -5.92
CA ASP A 61 -19.42 -21.04 -5.55
C ASP A 61 -19.36 -22.15 -4.47
N THR A 62 -18.21 -22.34 -3.82
CA THR A 62 -18.01 -23.33 -2.77
C THR A 62 -18.94 -23.06 -1.58
N LYS A 63 -19.60 -24.11 -1.09
CA LYS A 63 -20.65 -24.00 -0.04
C LYS A 63 -20.15 -24.16 1.39
N GLU A 64 -18.90 -24.55 1.59
CA GLU A 64 -18.39 -24.84 2.93
C GLU A 64 -17.53 -23.68 3.44
N GLU A 65 -18.07 -22.97 4.42
CA GLU A 65 -17.32 -21.98 5.18
C GLU A 65 -16.28 -22.70 6.05
N PHE A 66 -15.01 -22.60 5.67
CA PHE A 66 -13.93 -23.13 6.50
C PHE A 66 -13.66 -22.20 7.68
N LYS A 67 -13.74 -22.73 8.89
CA LYS A 67 -13.37 -22.01 10.11
C LYS A 67 -11.93 -22.32 10.48
N LEU A 68 -11.11 -21.28 10.58
CA LEU A 68 -9.76 -21.40 11.10
C LEU A 68 -9.80 -21.75 12.60
N PRO A 69 -8.99 -22.71 13.06
CA PRO A 69 -8.91 -23.08 14.48
C PRO A 69 -8.22 -21.97 15.30
N ASP A 70 -8.58 -21.87 16.57
CA ASP A 70 -8.00 -20.89 17.51
C ASP A 70 -6.47 -21.00 17.62
N SER A 71 -5.92 -22.21 17.48
CA SER A 71 -4.47 -22.49 17.46
C SER A 71 -3.74 -21.83 16.29
N TRP A 72 -4.41 -21.64 15.15
CA TRP A 72 -3.82 -20.94 14.01
C TRP A 72 -3.60 -19.45 14.32
N PHE A 73 -4.57 -18.80 14.99
CA PHE A 73 -4.42 -17.41 15.43
C PHE A 73 -3.31 -17.23 16.47
N LYS A 74 -2.92 -18.31 17.16
CA LYS A 74 -1.79 -18.35 18.10
C LYS A 74 -0.44 -18.69 17.43
N GLY A 75 -0.42 -18.91 16.11
CA GLY A 75 0.78 -19.32 15.37
C GLY A 75 1.25 -20.75 15.67
N GLU A 76 0.42 -21.57 16.32
CA GLU A 76 0.79 -22.93 16.74
C GLU A 76 0.70 -23.94 15.59
N GLU A 77 -0.13 -23.65 14.59
CA GLU A 77 -0.41 -24.55 13.47
C GLU A 77 -0.09 -23.90 12.13
N ALA A 78 0.49 -24.70 11.23
CA ALA A 78 0.55 -24.40 9.80
C ALA A 78 -0.64 -25.10 9.13
N ILE A 79 -1.48 -24.34 8.43
CA ILE A 79 -2.66 -24.87 7.74
C ILE A 79 -2.40 -24.84 6.24
N SER A 80 -2.71 -25.94 5.56
CA SER A 80 -2.55 -26.09 4.11
C SER A 80 -3.90 -26.37 3.47
N MET A 81 -4.36 -25.45 2.62
CA MET A 81 -5.70 -25.45 2.01
C MET A 81 -5.63 -24.99 0.55
N THR A 82 -6.67 -25.21 -0.23
CA THR A 82 -6.75 -24.60 -1.56
C THR A 82 -6.96 -23.08 -1.47
N PRO A 83 -6.60 -22.32 -2.51
CA PRO A 83 -6.89 -20.88 -2.56
C PRO A 83 -8.38 -20.55 -2.37
N GLU A 84 -9.28 -21.40 -2.87
CA GLU A 84 -10.73 -21.22 -2.69
C GLU A 84 -11.15 -21.33 -1.22
N GLU A 85 -10.60 -22.30 -0.48
CA GLU A 85 -10.86 -22.46 0.94
C GLU A 85 -10.33 -21.27 1.75
N TRP A 86 -9.12 -20.78 1.41
CA TRP A 86 -8.57 -19.56 2.00
C TRP A 86 -9.43 -18.33 1.71
N ASN A 87 -10.00 -18.20 0.51
CA ASN A 87 -10.90 -17.11 0.17
C ASN A 87 -12.10 -17.05 1.13
N TRP A 88 -12.70 -18.19 1.45
CA TRP A 88 -13.81 -18.26 2.41
C TRP A 88 -13.37 -17.96 3.84
N ALA A 89 -12.24 -18.52 4.28
CA ALA A 89 -11.69 -18.23 5.60
C ALA A 89 -11.39 -16.74 5.79
N PHE A 90 -10.69 -16.12 4.84
CA PHE A 90 -10.38 -14.68 4.88
C PHE A 90 -11.60 -13.78 4.67
N GLN A 91 -12.62 -14.24 3.93
CA GLN A 91 -13.89 -13.51 3.86
C GLN A 91 -14.52 -13.38 5.23
N LYS A 92 -14.59 -14.48 6.00
CA LYS A 92 -15.14 -14.47 7.36
C LYS A 92 -14.34 -13.53 8.27
N LEU A 93 -13.01 -13.64 8.26
CA LEU A 93 -12.12 -12.74 9.01
C LEU A 93 -12.37 -11.27 8.68
N THR A 94 -12.57 -10.98 7.40
CA THR A 94 -12.82 -9.61 6.95
C THR A 94 -14.18 -9.11 7.42
N LEU A 95 -15.23 -9.92 7.31
CA LEU A 95 -16.57 -9.55 7.81
C LEU A 95 -16.55 -9.31 9.32
N ASP A 96 -15.84 -10.14 10.08
CA ASP A 96 -15.68 -9.95 11.53
C ASP A 96 -14.91 -8.66 11.86
N ALA A 97 -13.89 -8.31 11.07
CA ALA A 97 -13.14 -7.06 11.23
C ALA A 97 -13.98 -5.82 10.86
N ILE A 98 -14.81 -5.92 9.82
CA ILE A 98 -15.77 -4.87 9.44
C ILE A 98 -16.79 -4.67 10.57
N ALA A 99 -17.35 -5.75 11.12
CA ALA A 99 -18.32 -5.68 12.22
C ALA A 99 -17.76 -5.04 13.49
N ARG A 100 -16.44 -5.18 13.74
CA ARG A 100 -15.74 -4.51 14.86
C ARG A 100 -15.35 -3.05 14.57
N GLY A 101 -15.51 -2.57 13.34
CA GLY A 101 -15.07 -1.23 12.94
C GLY A 101 -13.56 -1.10 12.69
N ASP A 102 -12.86 -2.23 12.54
CA ASP A 102 -11.42 -2.25 12.22
C ASP A 102 -11.19 -2.00 10.72
N LEU A 103 -12.14 -2.43 9.87
CA LEU A 103 -12.10 -2.30 8.41
C LEU A 103 -13.37 -1.67 7.83
N ALA A 104 -13.20 -0.96 6.71
CA ALA A 104 -14.29 -0.37 5.94
C ALA A 104 -15.10 -1.44 5.20
N ALA A 105 -16.37 -1.14 4.93
CA ALA A 105 -17.20 -1.97 4.06
C ALA A 105 -16.50 -2.22 2.71
N ASN A 106 -16.79 -3.37 2.10
CA ASN A 106 -16.16 -3.85 0.86
C ASN A 106 -14.67 -4.22 0.95
N SER A 107 -14.06 -4.16 2.14
CA SER A 107 -12.71 -4.70 2.33
C SER A 107 -12.67 -6.22 2.09
N GLY A 108 -11.53 -6.74 1.67
CA GLY A 108 -11.32 -8.18 1.50
C GLY A 108 -9.94 -8.56 0.97
N ILE A 109 -9.71 -9.88 0.92
CA ILE A 109 -8.57 -10.50 0.25
C ILE A 109 -9.08 -11.64 -0.65
N ARG A 110 -8.47 -11.79 -1.81
CA ARG A 110 -8.66 -12.91 -2.74
C ARG A 110 -7.33 -13.56 -3.10
N TRP A 111 -7.38 -14.86 -3.23
CA TRP A 111 -6.30 -15.76 -3.58
C TRP A 111 -6.72 -16.56 -4.80
N ALA A 112 -5.82 -16.74 -5.75
CA ALA A 112 -5.99 -17.71 -6.83
C ALA A 112 -4.65 -18.40 -7.10
N GLY A 113 -4.67 -19.72 -7.22
CA GLY A 113 -3.49 -20.51 -7.52
C GLY A 113 -3.41 -20.84 -9.01
N PHE A 114 -2.20 -20.92 -9.54
CA PHE A 114 -1.95 -21.33 -10.92
C PHE A 114 -1.21 -22.68 -10.99
N PRO A 115 -1.24 -23.39 -12.13
CA PRO A 115 -0.56 -24.68 -12.28
C PRO A 115 0.97 -24.61 -12.20
N ASP A 116 1.57 -23.43 -12.39
CA ASP A 116 3.03 -23.22 -12.38
C ASP A 116 3.58 -22.90 -10.98
N ASN A 117 2.78 -23.16 -9.93
CA ASN A 117 3.05 -22.77 -8.53
C ASN A 117 3.13 -21.26 -8.30
N SER A 118 2.67 -20.42 -9.23
CA SER A 118 2.42 -19.02 -8.93
C SER A 118 1.08 -18.85 -8.20
N ILE A 119 1.00 -17.80 -7.39
CA ILE A 119 -0.20 -17.38 -6.68
C ILE A 119 -0.52 -15.92 -7.03
N LEU A 120 -1.81 -15.65 -7.24
CA LEU A 120 -2.39 -14.31 -7.24
C LEU A 120 -2.90 -14.00 -5.84
N ILE A 121 -2.47 -12.85 -5.31
CA ILE A 121 -2.96 -12.24 -4.07
C ILE A 121 -3.53 -10.87 -4.44
N GLN A 122 -4.80 -10.65 -4.15
CA GLN A 122 -5.46 -9.36 -4.31
C GLN A 122 -6.03 -8.94 -2.97
N ALA A 123 -5.64 -7.77 -2.49
CA ALA A 123 -6.22 -7.20 -1.29
C ALA A 123 -6.73 -5.81 -1.58
N SER A 124 -7.90 -5.52 -1.02
CA SER A 124 -8.44 -4.18 -0.93
C SER A 124 -8.94 -3.99 0.49
N LEU A 125 -8.22 -3.21 1.29
CA LEU A 125 -8.50 -3.01 2.71
C LEU A 125 -8.62 -1.52 2.98
N GLY A 126 -9.72 -1.08 3.58
CA GLY A 126 -9.93 0.31 3.98
C GLY A 126 -9.99 0.46 5.50
N VAL A 127 -9.50 1.59 6.00
CA VAL A 127 -9.76 2.00 7.40
C VAL A 127 -10.98 2.92 7.41
N PRO A 128 -12.02 2.63 8.22
CA PRO A 128 -13.17 3.53 8.34
C PRO A 128 -12.76 4.92 8.81
N GLU A 129 -13.38 5.96 8.27
CA GLU A 129 -13.10 7.35 8.69
C GLU A 129 -13.41 7.58 10.18
N GLU A 130 -14.44 6.90 10.68
CA GLU A 130 -14.91 7.00 12.06
C GLU A 130 -14.17 6.06 13.03
N SER A 131 -13.16 5.31 12.56
CA SER A 131 -12.55 4.29 13.41
C SER A 131 -11.71 4.88 14.54
N GLU A 132 -12.06 4.56 15.79
CA GLU A 132 -11.30 4.97 16.96
C GLU A 132 -10.05 4.10 17.21
N ASN A 133 -10.02 2.89 16.62
CA ASN A 133 -8.94 1.92 16.79
C ASN A 133 -7.68 2.27 15.96
N HIS A 134 -7.79 3.23 15.05
CA HIS A 134 -6.70 3.65 14.15
C HIS A 134 -6.29 5.11 14.37
N SER A 135 -5.02 5.39 14.06
CA SER A 135 -4.49 6.75 14.01
C SER A 135 -5.32 7.62 13.08
N PHE A 136 -5.53 8.89 13.46
CA PHE A 136 -6.23 9.87 12.61
C PHE A 136 -5.68 9.93 11.18
N LEU A 137 -4.37 9.78 11.00
CA LEU A 137 -3.72 9.81 9.67
C LEU A 137 -3.97 8.54 8.83
N GLN A 138 -4.49 7.48 9.43
CA GLN A 138 -4.79 6.20 8.76
C GLN A 138 -6.26 6.09 8.35
N ARG A 139 -7.15 6.82 9.01
CA ARG A 139 -8.58 6.85 8.73
C ARG A 139 -8.86 7.32 7.31
N GLY A 140 -9.79 6.65 6.61
CA GLY A 140 -10.12 6.92 5.21
C GLY A 140 -9.04 6.50 4.21
N ARG A 141 -7.97 5.81 4.64
CA ARG A 141 -6.94 5.29 3.73
C ARG A 141 -7.27 3.86 3.29
N PHE A 142 -6.89 3.58 2.05
CA PHE A 142 -7.08 2.26 1.43
C PHE A 142 -5.73 1.66 1.04
N LEU A 143 -5.51 0.42 1.47
CA LEU A 143 -4.46 -0.45 0.97
C LEU A 143 -5.05 -1.29 -0.16
N ASN A 144 -4.60 -1.03 -1.38
CA ASN A 144 -4.98 -1.80 -2.55
C ASN A 144 -3.72 -2.40 -3.16
N PHE A 145 -3.67 -3.71 -3.30
CA PHE A 145 -2.60 -4.33 -4.06
C PHE A 145 -3.08 -5.58 -4.80
N LYS A 146 -2.40 -5.84 -5.92
CA LYS A 146 -2.49 -7.07 -6.67
C LYS A 146 -1.07 -7.57 -6.90
N LEU A 147 -0.82 -8.82 -6.58
CA LEU A 147 0.48 -9.45 -6.72
C LEU A 147 0.28 -10.83 -7.33
N THR A 148 0.99 -11.13 -8.41
CA THR A 148 1.04 -12.48 -8.98
C THR A 148 2.48 -12.92 -9.05
N GLY A 149 2.75 -14.15 -8.62
CA GLY A 149 4.10 -14.69 -8.69
C GLY A 149 4.30 -15.91 -7.82
N ASP A 150 5.52 -16.43 -7.81
CA ASP A 150 5.97 -17.42 -6.83
C ASP A 150 6.45 -16.66 -5.58
N LEU A 151 5.85 -16.98 -4.43
CA LEU A 151 6.15 -16.35 -3.15
C LEU A 151 6.34 -17.42 -2.07
N HIS A 152 7.54 -17.43 -1.49
CA HIS A 152 7.89 -18.29 -0.38
C HIS A 152 8.37 -17.45 0.81
N ILE A 153 7.64 -17.53 1.91
CA ILE A 153 8.03 -16.96 3.21
C ILE A 153 8.37 -18.12 4.12
N GLU A 154 9.52 -18.03 4.78
CA GLU A 154 9.98 -19.01 5.75
C GLU A 154 10.62 -18.28 6.94
N ASN A 155 10.31 -18.71 8.16
CA ASN A 155 10.80 -18.10 9.39
C ASN A 155 10.56 -16.58 9.50
N GLY A 156 9.44 -16.09 8.95
CA GLY A 156 9.08 -14.67 8.98
C GLY A 156 9.76 -13.81 7.92
N GLU A 157 10.62 -14.39 7.08
CA GLU A 157 11.35 -13.69 6.02
C GLU A 157 10.97 -14.20 4.63
N VAL A 158 11.05 -13.31 3.63
CA VAL A 158 10.83 -13.69 2.23
C VAL A 158 12.03 -14.48 1.71
N ALA A 159 11.93 -15.81 1.80
CA ALA A 159 12.99 -16.75 1.41
C ALA A 159 13.29 -16.67 -0.10
N SER A 160 12.25 -16.75 -0.92
CA SER A 160 12.34 -16.61 -2.39
C SER A 160 11.11 -15.93 -2.96
N ILE A 161 11.29 -15.17 -4.03
CA ILE A 161 10.18 -14.50 -4.71
C ILE A 161 10.47 -14.27 -6.20
N ARG A 162 9.46 -14.55 -7.03
CA ARG A 162 9.41 -14.15 -8.44
C ARG A 162 8.09 -13.44 -8.68
N LEU A 163 8.14 -12.14 -8.94
CA LEU A 163 6.94 -11.35 -9.27
C LEU A 163 6.72 -11.36 -10.78
N ASP A 164 5.59 -11.93 -11.19
CA ASP A 164 5.15 -11.93 -12.58
C ASP A 164 4.31 -10.67 -12.89
N SER A 165 3.51 -10.20 -11.91
CA SER A 165 2.85 -8.90 -11.97
C SER A 165 2.66 -8.28 -10.59
N TYR A 166 2.78 -6.96 -10.47
CA TYR A 166 2.51 -6.23 -9.23
C TYR A 166 1.82 -4.88 -9.47
N THR A 167 0.86 -4.55 -8.62
CA THR A 167 0.17 -3.26 -8.58
C THR A 167 -0.02 -2.80 -7.14
N TRP A 168 0.35 -1.56 -6.83
CA TRP A 168 0.12 -0.91 -5.53
C TRP A 168 -0.68 0.38 -5.71
N GLY A 169 -1.91 0.40 -5.19
CA GLY A 169 -2.82 1.52 -5.34
C GLY A 169 -3.06 1.84 -6.81
N PHE A 170 -3.11 3.13 -7.12
CA PHE A 170 -3.21 3.67 -8.48
C PHE A 170 -1.86 4.17 -9.00
N ILE A 171 -0.80 4.05 -8.20
CA ILE A 171 0.45 4.80 -8.40
C ILE A 171 1.47 3.96 -9.16
N TYR A 172 1.52 2.65 -8.91
CA TYR A 172 2.48 1.78 -9.58
C TYR A 172 1.80 0.54 -10.13
N THR A 173 1.78 0.46 -11.45
CA THR A 173 1.45 -0.74 -12.22
C THR A 173 2.71 -1.13 -12.96
N GLN A 174 3.22 -2.34 -12.68
CA GLN A 174 4.33 -2.90 -13.44
C GLN A 174 4.00 -2.88 -14.94
N GLN A 175 4.94 -2.39 -15.77
CA GLN A 175 4.75 -2.37 -17.21
C GLN A 175 4.94 -3.78 -17.80
N GLU A 176 4.24 -4.08 -18.89
CA GLU A 176 4.37 -5.36 -19.58
C GLU A 176 5.84 -5.57 -20.03
N GLY A 177 6.46 -6.67 -19.60
CA GLY A 177 7.87 -6.98 -19.86
C GLY A 177 8.89 -6.39 -18.88
N GLU A 178 8.45 -5.63 -17.86
CA GLU A 178 9.33 -5.12 -16.81
C GLU A 178 9.79 -6.28 -15.90
N TYR A 179 11.09 -6.48 -15.75
CA TYR A 179 11.65 -7.48 -14.84
C TYR A 179 11.97 -6.85 -13.48
N ILE A 180 11.32 -7.35 -12.43
CA ILE A 180 11.60 -6.93 -11.05
C ILE A 180 12.67 -7.86 -10.47
N LYS A 181 13.82 -7.30 -10.12
CA LYS A 181 14.88 -8.04 -9.42
C LYS A 181 14.36 -8.60 -8.09
N GLU A 182 14.77 -9.81 -7.74
CA GLU A 182 14.35 -10.49 -6.52
C GLU A 182 14.55 -9.64 -5.26
N SER A 183 15.68 -8.92 -5.12
CA SER A 183 15.92 -8.06 -3.95
C SER A 183 14.89 -6.93 -3.81
N MET A 184 14.44 -6.35 -4.93
CA MET A 184 13.38 -5.35 -4.94
C MET A 184 12.03 -6.00 -4.60
N ALA A 185 11.74 -7.15 -5.19
CA ALA A 185 10.52 -7.92 -4.93
C ALA A 185 10.39 -8.31 -3.45
N LYS A 186 11.49 -8.75 -2.81
CA LYS A 186 11.54 -9.03 -1.35
C LYS A 186 11.21 -7.79 -0.53
N THR A 187 11.75 -6.63 -0.92
CA THR A 187 11.49 -5.35 -0.25
C THR A 187 10.01 -4.97 -0.36
N VAL A 188 9.43 -5.11 -1.55
CA VAL A 188 8.01 -4.82 -1.81
C VAL A 188 7.11 -5.71 -0.95
N VAL A 189 7.32 -7.03 -0.95
CA VAL A 189 6.48 -7.96 -0.18
C VAL A 189 6.65 -7.77 1.32
N SER A 190 7.87 -7.55 1.80
CA SER A 190 8.10 -7.28 3.23
C SER A 190 7.31 -6.05 3.69
N ARG A 191 7.31 -4.98 2.88
CA ARG A 191 6.54 -3.78 3.17
C ARG A 191 5.03 -4.01 3.13
N LEU A 192 4.54 -4.84 2.20
CA LEU A 192 3.12 -5.21 2.17
C LEU A 192 2.69 -5.98 3.42
N ILE A 193 3.51 -6.90 3.91
CA ILE A 193 3.24 -7.65 5.15
C ILE A 193 3.15 -6.68 6.34
N ASP A 194 4.08 -5.73 6.43
CA ASP A 194 4.05 -4.69 7.47
C ASP A 194 2.79 -3.81 7.37
N GLU A 195 2.36 -3.46 6.16
CA GLU A 195 1.14 -2.67 5.98
C GLU A 195 -0.12 -3.47 6.38
N LEU A 196 -0.21 -4.77 6.06
CA LEU A 196 -1.32 -5.63 6.50
C LEU A 196 -1.47 -5.69 8.03
N ILE A 197 -0.35 -5.61 8.76
CA ILE A 197 -0.35 -5.54 10.23
C ILE A 197 -0.77 -4.15 10.71
N SER A 198 -0.26 -3.10 10.06
CA SER A 198 -0.61 -1.71 10.42
C SER A 198 -2.09 -1.39 10.24
N TYR A 199 -2.76 -2.10 9.32
CA TYR A 199 -4.21 -2.04 9.10
C TYR A 199 -5.00 -2.93 10.07
N HIS A 200 -4.36 -3.55 11.07
CA HIS A 200 -4.97 -4.46 12.05
C HIS A 200 -5.71 -5.65 11.43
N PHE A 201 -5.48 -5.94 10.14
CA PHE A 201 -6.11 -7.06 9.47
C PHE A 201 -5.51 -8.40 9.92
N MET A 202 -4.19 -8.44 10.04
CA MET A 202 -3.48 -9.53 10.72
C MET A 202 -2.86 -9.01 12.00
N LYS A 203 -3.09 -9.72 13.11
CA LYS A 203 -2.48 -9.36 14.40
C LYS A 203 -1.01 -9.78 14.51
N ARG A 204 -0.56 -10.65 13.61
CA ARG A 204 0.76 -11.29 13.66
C ARG A 204 1.36 -11.36 12.27
N ARG A 205 2.70 -11.43 12.22
CA ARG A 205 3.44 -11.67 10.99
C ARG A 205 3.21 -13.09 10.49
N VAL A 206 3.37 -13.25 9.18
CA VAL A 206 3.34 -14.55 8.52
C VAL A 206 4.70 -15.21 8.72
N LYS A 207 4.73 -16.33 9.43
CA LYS A 207 5.95 -17.14 9.61
C LYS A 207 6.25 -17.97 8.37
N THR A 208 5.21 -18.57 7.79
CA THR A 208 5.33 -19.42 6.60
C THR A 208 4.21 -19.13 5.63
N LEU A 209 4.58 -18.94 4.36
CA LEU A 209 3.67 -18.83 3.22
C LEU A 209 4.29 -19.64 2.08
N LYS A 210 3.57 -20.64 1.58
CA LYS A 210 4.07 -21.47 0.49
C LYS A 210 2.93 -22.03 -0.34
N TYR A 211 2.97 -21.84 -1.66
CA TYR A 211 2.00 -22.43 -2.57
C TYR A 211 2.65 -23.56 -3.37
N GLU A 212 2.23 -24.80 -3.11
CA GLU A 212 2.74 -25.98 -3.78
C GLU A 212 1.64 -27.03 -3.91
N ASN A 213 1.67 -27.82 -4.99
CA ASN A 213 0.73 -28.93 -5.20
C ASN A 213 -0.73 -28.49 -5.09
N SER A 214 -1.06 -27.30 -5.62
CA SER A 214 -2.39 -26.67 -5.56
C SER A 214 -2.88 -26.32 -4.15
N LYS A 215 -1.99 -26.27 -3.16
CA LYS A 215 -2.31 -25.88 -1.79
C LYS A 215 -1.45 -24.71 -1.33
N LEU A 216 -2.11 -23.73 -0.72
CA LEU A 216 -1.49 -22.63 -0.02
C LEU A 216 -1.35 -23.00 1.45
N THR A 217 -0.12 -23.01 1.93
CA THR A 217 0.23 -23.25 3.33
C THR A 217 0.55 -21.92 4.00
N LEU A 218 -0.13 -21.66 5.13
CA LEU A 218 -0.02 -20.41 5.90
C LEU A 218 0.16 -20.73 7.39
N GLN A 219 1.17 -20.10 8.00
CA GLN A 219 1.43 -20.12 9.44
C GLN A 219 1.74 -18.71 9.93
N LEU A 220 1.20 -18.33 11.09
CA LEU A 220 1.53 -17.08 11.76
C LEU A 220 2.71 -17.25 12.74
N GLU A 221 3.39 -16.17 13.07
CA GLU A 221 4.40 -16.16 14.14
C GLU A 221 3.75 -16.45 15.51
N LYS A 222 4.50 -17.15 16.38
CA LYS A 222 4.11 -17.42 17.75
C LYS A 222 4.46 -16.22 18.64
N ASP A 223 3.71 -16.04 19.74
CA ASP A 223 4.07 -15.07 20.78
C ASP A 223 5.40 -15.43 21.47
#